data_AF-A0A963PCZ3-F1
#
_entry.id   AF-A0A963PCZ3-F1
#
_cell.length_a   1.000
_cell.length_b   1.000
_cell.length_c   1.000
_cell.angle_alpha   90.00
_cell.angle_beta   90.00
_cell.angle_gamma   90.00
#
_symmetry.space_group_name_H-M   'P 1'
#
loop_
_entity.id
_entity.type
_entity.pdbx_description
1 polymer ?
#
loop_
_entity_poly.entity_id
_entity_poly.type
_entity_poly.pdbx_seq_one_letter_code
_entity_poly.pdbx_strand_id
1 'polypeptide(L)' 'MPEPLFCPDFIGIGAQKCATTWIADVLGDHPEVFVPPEKELDFFSSRYDRGHGWYRACFSA' A
#
# COMPACT_ATOMS: atom_id res chain seq x y z
N MET A 1 19.98 -11.39 -12.51
CA MET A 1 18.57 -11.02 -12.67
C MET A 1 18.36 -9.78 -11.83
N PRO A 2 17.87 -8.63 -12.34
CA PRO A 2 17.47 -7.57 -11.42
C PRO A 2 16.37 -8.14 -10.50
N GLU A 3 16.52 -7.91 -9.20
CA GLU A 3 15.50 -8.20 -8.19
C GLU A 3 14.16 -7.63 -8.68
N PRO A 4 13.02 -8.34 -8.56
CA PRO A 4 11.73 -7.78 -8.92
C PRO A 4 11.50 -6.49 -8.12
N LEU A 5 11.29 -5.39 -8.84
CA LEU A 5 10.96 -4.11 -8.24
C LEU A 5 9.52 -4.21 -7.73
N PHE A 6 9.34 -4.61 -6.47
CA PHE A 6 8.03 -4.57 -5.82
C PHE A 6 7.54 -3.13 -5.80
N CYS A 7 6.48 -2.84 -6.56
CA CYS A 7 5.76 -1.59 -6.56
C CYS A 7 4.27 -1.89 -6.55
N PRO A 8 3.45 -1.05 -5.90
CA PRO A 8 2.01 -1.26 -5.89
C PRO A 8 1.41 -1.08 -7.29
N ASP A 9 0.52 -1.98 -7.68
CA ASP A 9 -0.22 -1.90 -8.94
C ASP A 9 -1.31 -0.82 -8.91
N PHE A 10 -1.85 -0.54 -7.73
CA PHE A 10 -2.88 0.46 -7.51
C PHE A 10 -2.69 1.18 -6.17
N ILE A 11 -3.25 2.40 -6.07
CA ILE A 11 -3.20 3.23 -4.87
C ILE A 11 -4.61 3.70 -4.54
N GLY A 12 -5.10 3.37 -3.34
CA GLY A 12 -6.33 3.96 -2.79
C GLY A 12 -6.03 5.32 -2.16
N ILE A 13 -6.44 6.41 -2.81
CA ILE A 13 -6.14 7.79 -2.36
C ILE A 13 -7.16 8.39 -1.38
N GLY A 14 -8.13 7.59 -0.92
CA GLY A 14 -9.17 8.04 0.00
C GLY A 14 -10.45 8.57 -0.67
N ALA A 15 -11.26 9.41 0.00
CA ALA A 15 -10.96 10.25 1.17
C ALA A 15 -11.39 9.68 2.55
N GLN A 16 -11.06 10.41 3.63
CA GLN A 16 -11.56 10.11 4.98
C GLN A 16 -13.09 10.02 4.99
N LYS A 17 -13.63 9.06 5.75
CA LYS A 17 -15.07 8.75 5.82
C LYS A 17 -15.71 8.27 4.51
N CYS A 18 -14.91 7.85 3.52
CA CYS A 18 -15.39 7.20 2.29
C CYS A 18 -15.23 5.67 2.32
N ALA A 19 -15.38 5.06 3.50
CA ALA A 19 -15.31 3.60 3.70
C ALA A 19 -14.01 2.93 3.22
N THR A 20 -12.87 3.65 3.23
CA THR A 20 -11.58 3.12 2.74
C THR A 20 -11.09 1.90 3.53
N THR A 21 -11.41 1.83 4.83
CA THR A 21 -11.13 0.65 5.66
C THR A 21 -11.87 -0.58 5.15
N TRP A 22 -13.18 -0.48 4.93
CA TRP A 22 -13.99 -1.59 4.41
C TRP A 22 -13.51 -2.05 3.02
N ILE A 23 -13.14 -1.10 2.14
CA ILE A 23 -12.57 -1.43 0.82
C ILE A 23 -11.25 -2.20 0.98
N ALA A 24 -10.37 -1.77 1.88
CA ALA A 24 -9.10 -2.45 2.13
C ALA A 24 -9.29 -3.86 2.69
N ASP A 25 -10.26 -4.05 3.59
CA ASP A 25 -10.59 -5.37 4.14
C ASP A 25 -11.09 -6.33 3.04
N VAL A 26 -12.05 -5.88 2.21
CA VAL A 26 -12.60 -6.68 1.10
C VAL A 26 -11.52 -7.03 0.06
N LEU A 27 -10.61 -6.09 -0.23
CA LEU A 27 -9.48 -6.36 -1.13
C LEU A 27 -8.48 -7.35 -0.52
N GLY A 28 -8.22 -7.24 0.80
CA GLY A 28 -7.32 -8.14 1.52
C GLY A 28 -7.83 -9.58 1.61
N ASP A 29 -9.14 -9.79 1.53
CA ASP A 29 -9.75 -11.12 1.45
C ASP A 29 -9.55 -11.81 0.08
N HIS A 30 -9.15 -11.07 -0.96
CA HIS A 30 -8.99 -11.62 -2.31
C HIS A 30 -7.60 -12.28 -2.47
N PRO A 31 -7.51 -13.57 -2.91
CA PRO A 31 -6.25 -14.32 -2.92
C PRO A 31 -5.18 -13.78 -3.88
N GLU A 32 -5.58 -12.99 -4.88
CA GLU A 32 -4.68 -12.37 -5.86
C GLU A 32 -4.32 -10.91 -5.54
N VAL A 33 -4.81 -10.38 -4.42
CA VAL A 33 -4.55 -8.98 -4.02
C VAL A 33 -3.78 -8.98 -2.71
N PHE A 34 -2.65 -8.28 -2.71
CA PHE A 34 -1.92 -8.00 -1.49
C PHE A 34 -2.28 -6.60 -0.99
N VAL A 35 -2.71 -6.52 0.27
CA VAL A 35 -2.88 -5.25 0.99
C VAL A 35 -1.87 -5.25 2.16
N PRO A 36 -1.03 -4.21 2.30
CA PRO A 36 -0.07 -4.16 3.39
C PRO A 36 -0.78 -4.11 4.76
N PRO A 37 -0.19 -4.68 5.82
CA PRO A 37 -0.78 -4.66 7.17
C PRO A 37 -1.06 -3.23 7.68
N GLU A 38 -0.20 -2.28 7.34
CA GLU A 38 -0.46 -0.85 7.56
C GLU A 38 -1.21 -0.28 6.34
N LYS A 39 -2.52 -0.09 6.48
CA LYS A 39 -3.40 0.41 5.41
C LYS A 39 -2.99 1.80 4.89
N GLU A 40 -2.74 2.74 5.80
CA GLU A 40 -2.45 4.14 5.46
C GLU A 40 -0.95 4.38 5.60
N LEU A 41 -0.21 4.26 4.48
CA LEU A 41 1.24 4.43 4.49
C LEU A 41 1.69 5.90 4.52
N ASP A 42 0.82 6.84 4.15
CA ASP A 42 1.11 8.28 4.13
C ASP A 42 2.42 8.68 3.39
N PHE A 43 2.88 7.83 2.46
CA PHE A 43 4.15 8.03 1.76
C PHE A 43 4.15 9.30 0.91
N PHE A 44 3.09 9.53 0.13
CA PHE A 44 2.97 10.71 -0.73
C PHE A 44 2.44 11.95 0.01
N SER A 45 2.27 11.87 1.34
CA SER A 45 1.81 12.98 2.18
C SER A 45 2.91 13.38 3.18
N SER A 46 2.94 12.73 4.35
CA SER A 46 3.76 13.14 5.49
C SER A 46 5.05 12.33 5.65
N ARG A 47 5.21 11.22 4.93
CA ARG A 47 6.34 10.28 5.07
C ARG A 47 7.19 10.14 3.81
N TYR A 48 7.18 11.14 2.94
CA TYR A 48 7.93 11.10 1.66
C TYR A 48 9.45 11.04 1.89
N ASP A 49 9.92 11.63 2.98
CA ASP A 49 11.31 11.66 3.44
C ASP A 49 11.88 10.27 3.75
N ARG A 50 11.03 9.26 4.00
CA ARG A 50 11.43 7.86 4.21
C ARG A 50 12.04 7.21 2.95
N GLY A 51 11.77 7.79 1.78
CA GLY A 51 12.30 7.34 0.50
C GLY A 51 11.64 6.07 -0.06
N HIS A 52 11.92 5.80 -1.34
CA HIS A 52 11.30 4.68 -2.06
C HIS A 52 11.68 3.30 -1.50
N GLY A 53 12.86 3.14 -0.89
CA GLY A 53 13.26 1.88 -0.27
C GLY A 53 12.33 1.47 0.87
N TRP A 54 12.00 2.41 1.76
CA TRP A 54 11.02 2.21 2.82
C TRP A 54 9.64 1.88 2.25
N TYR A 55 9.18 2.65 1.25
CA TYR A 55 7.86 2.45 0.64
C TYR A 55 7.72 1.05 0.02
N ARG A 56 8.74 0.57 -0.70
CA ARG A 56 8.73 -0.78 -1.31
C ARG A 56 8.75 -1.89 -0.27
N ALA A 57 9.48 -1.68 0.84
CA ALA A 57 9.54 -2.65 1.94
C ALA A 57 8.17 -2.87 2.61
N CYS A 58 7.24 -1.91 2.52
CA CYS A 58 5.86 -2.10 2.97
C CYS A 58 5.09 -3.17 2.15
N PHE A 59 5.58 -3.53 0.96
CA PHE A 59 4.95 -4.49 0.04
C PHE A 59 5.73 -5.80 -0.15
N SER A 60 6.89 -5.94 0.50
CA SER A 60 7.64 -7.20 0.53
C SER A 60 7.18 -8.03 1.74
N ALA A 61 6.51 -9.14 1.49
CA ALA A 61 6.21 -10.16 2.51
C ALA A 61 7.44 -11.03 2.80
#